data_AF-A0A535AT33-F1
#
_entry.id   AF-A0A535AT33-F1
#
_cell.length_a   1.000
_cell.length_b   1.000
_cell.length_c   1.000
_cell.angle_alpha   90.00
_cell.angle_beta   90.00
_cell.angle_gamma   90.00
#
_symmetry.space_group_name_H-M   'P 1'
#
loop_
_entity.id
_entity.type
_entity.pdbx_description
1 polymer ?
#
loop_
_entity_poly.entity_id
_entity_poly.type
_entity_poly.pdbx_seq_one_letter_code
_entity_poly.pdbx_strand_id
1 'polypeptide(L)'
;MKDAFFFLSIAGLGMSVAGLAGLVSAFRRGEDAWDRVELWRLRAIARLSFTCVFLALIIFPIFALLGEQATSIRLTSAAIAGLYVIEIILALRDRPNWPRRAWMIGALLPDGAFGLFNIVNIALGLTGLLEVALLLRLVHPVNLFLLVLRSFEPPIRPS
;
A
#
# COMPACT_ATOMS: atom_id res chain seq x y z
N MET A 1 22.76 5.96 -7.67
CA MET A 1 21.34 6.26 -7.92
C MET A 1 20.99 7.53 -7.14
N LYS A 2 20.66 8.64 -7.80
CA LYS A 2 20.46 9.94 -7.13
C LYS A 2 19.29 9.93 -6.14
N ASP A 3 18.31 9.06 -6.41
CA ASP A 3 17.03 9.03 -5.70
C ASP A 3 16.98 7.96 -4.58
N ALA A 4 18.13 7.38 -4.23
CA ALA A 4 18.24 6.33 -3.22
C ALA A 4 17.64 6.74 -1.86
N PHE A 5 17.83 8.01 -1.48
CA PHE A 5 17.29 8.56 -0.23
C PHE A 5 15.77 8.50 -0.19
N PHE A 6 15.10 8.77 -1.31
CA PHE A 6 13.64 8.71 -1.40
C PHE A 6 13.13 7.29 -1.18
N PHE A 7 13.70 6.31 -1.89
CA PHE A 7 13.29 4.91 -1.76
C PHE A 7 13.50 4.37 -0.35
N LEU A 8 14.63 4.70 0.28
CA LEU A 8 14.91 4.35 1.67
C LEU A 8 13.94 5.05 2.63
N SER A 9 13.56 6.31 2.36
CA SER A 9 12.58 7.03 3.18
C SER A 9 11.20 6.40 3.09
N ILE A 10 10.73 6.03 1.89
CA ILE A 10 9.46 5.31 1.73
C ILE A 10 9.50 3.96 2.45
N ALA A 11 10.59 3.21 2.32
CA ALA A 11 10.77 1.96 3.05
C ALA A 11 10.74 2.18 4.58
N GLY A 12 11.44 3.21 5.08
CA GLY A 12 11.43 3.57 6.50
C GLY A 12 10.05 3.97 7.01
N LEU A 13 9.30 4.75 6.23
CA LEU A 13 7.92 5.13 6.53
C LEU A 13 6.99 3.90 6.54
N GLY A 14 7.09 3.03 5.53
CA GLY A 14 6.32 1.79 5.48
C GLY A 14 6.59 0.89 6.70
N MET A 15 7.86 0.69 7.05
CA MET A 15 8.25 -0.04 8.26
C MET A 15 7.70 0.60 9.53
N SER A 16 7.75 1.92 9.64
CA SER A 16 7.22 2.67 10.79
C SER A 16 5.70 2.48 10.94
N VAL A 17 4.95 2.57 9.84
CA VAL A 17 3.50 2.35 9.84
C VAL A 17 3.16 0.90 10.25
N ALA A 18 3.91 -0.08 9.73
CA ALA A 18 3.74 -1.49 10.14
C ALA A 18 4.05 -1.70 11.63
N GLY A 19 5.13 -1.09 12.13
CA GLY A 19 5.52 -1.15 13.54
C GLY A 19 4.49 -0.51 14.47
N LEU A 20 3.98 0.67 14.11
CA LEU A 20 2.92 1.36 14.84
C LEU A 20 1.62 0.53 14.88
N ALA A 21 1.23 -0.11 13.77
CA ALA A 21 0.10 -1.03 13.77
C ALA A 21 0.31 -2.22 14.73
N GLY A 22 1.53 -2.76 14.79
CA GLY A 22 1.90 -3.79 15.75
C GLY A 22 1.82 -3.32 17.21
N LEU A 23 2.27 -2.09 17.49
CA LEU A 23 2.15 -1.48 18.82
C LEU A 23 0.69 -1.26 19.22
N VAL A 24 -0.15 -0.73 18.32
CA VAL A 24 -1.60 -0.59 18.55
C VAL A 24 -2.23 -1.95 18.85
N SER A 25 -1.83 -2.99 18.12
CA SER A 25 -2.26 -4.36 18.38
C SER A 25 -1.85 -4.87 19.76
N ALA A 26 -0.67 -4.48 20.26
CA ALA A 26 -0.12 -4.93 21.54
C ALA A 26 -0.66 -4.15 22.74
N PHE A 27 -0.97 -2.86 22.57
CA PHE A 27 -1.45 -1.98 23.65
C PHE A 27 -2.95 -2.12 23.94
N ARG A 28 -3.75 -2.68 23.02
CA ARG A 28 -5.14 -3.08 23.31
C ARG A 28 -5.15 -4.34 24.18
N ARG A 29 -4.85 -4.16 25.46
CA ARG A 29 -4.97 -5.15 26.54
C ARG A 29 -6.08 -4.69 27.49
N GLY A 30 -7.29 -5.21 27.29
CA GLY A 30 -8.49 -4.90 28.07
C GLY A 30 -9.69 -5.72 27.58
N GLU A 31 -10.74 -5.82 28.39
CA GLU A 31 -11.88 -6.76 28.26
C GLU A 31 -12.68 -6.70 26.95
N ASP A 32 -12.42 -5.70 26.08
CA ASP A 32 -13.05 -5.58 24.76
C ASP A 32 -12.30 -6.39 23.70
N ALA A 33 -12.86 -7.55 23.33
CA ALA A 33 -12.39 -8.33 22.20
C ALA A 33 -12.37 -7.49 20.92
N TRP A 34 -11.31 -7.62 20.12
CA TRP A 34 -11.22 -6.95 18.83
C TRP A 34 -12.41 -7.29 17.93
N ASP A 35 -13.00 -6.28 17.30
CA ASP A 35 -13.96 -6.53 16.24
C ASP A 35 -13.24 -7.17 15.02
N ARG A 36 -13.95 -8.03 14.28
CA ARG A 36 -13.41 -8.69 13.08
C ARG A 36 -12.91 -7.68 12.05
N VAL A 37 -13.58 -6.52 11.96
CA VAL A 37 -13.20 -5.44 11.05
C VAL A 37 -11.88 -4.79 11.48
N GLU A 38 -11.67 -4.59 12.78
CA GLU A 38 -10.43 -3.99 13.32
C GLU A 38 -9.22 -4.92 13.10
N LEU A 39 -9.36 -6.23 13.38
CA LEU A 39 -8.32 -7.22 13.11
C LEU A 39 -7.96 -7.29 11.63
N TRP A 40 -8.97 -7.25 10.76
CA TRP A 40 -8.74 -7.22 9.31
C TRP A 40 -7.98 -5.97 8.89
N ARG A 41 -8.33 -4.79 9.42
CA ARG A 41 -7.62 -3.53 9.15
C ARG A 41 -6.16 -3.58 9.61
N LEU A 42 -5.89 -4.06 10.82
CA LEU A 42 -4.52 -4.21 11.33
C LEU A 42 -3.66 -5.12 10.45
N ARG A 43 -4.20 -6.29 10.07
CA ARG A 43 -3.51 -7.20 9.15
C ARG A 43 -3.31 -6.58 7.78
N ALA A 44 -4.28 -5.81 7.28
CA ALA A 44 -4.17 -5.10 6.02
C ALA A 44 -3.08 -4.02 6.07
N ILE A 45 -2.98 -3.23 7.14
CA ILE A 45 -1.94 -2.22 7.33
C ILE A 45 -0.56 -2.87 7.24
N ALA A 46 -0.32 -3.94 8.02
CA ALA A 46 0.96 -4.65 7.98
C ALA A 46 1.29 -5.17 6.57
N ARG A 47 0.35 -5.86 5.94
CA ARG A 47 0.55 -6.42 4.58
C ARG A 47 0.89 -5.31 3.56
N LEU A 48 0.12 -4.23 3.55
CA LEU A 48 0.27 -3.14 2.59
C LEU A 48 1.58 -2.37 2.82
N SER A 49 1.90 -2.08 4.07
CA SER A 49 3.16 -1.45 4.46
C SER A 49 4.36 -2.29 4.06
N PHE A 50 4.41 -3.58 4.40
CA PHE A 50 5.51 -4.45 4.00
C PHE A 50 5.63 -4.56 2.48
N THR A 51 4.51 -4.67 1.77
CA THR A 51 4.52 -4.69 0.31
C THR A 51 5.16 -3.41 -0.24
N CYS A 52 4.78 -2.23 0.29
CA CYS A 52 5.36 -0.96 -0.09
C CYS A 52 6.88 -0.90 0.18
N VAL A 53 7.33 -1.41 1.34
CA VAL A 53 8.75 -1.52 1.70
C VAL A 53 9.51 -2.35 0.67
N PHE A 54 9.05 -3.56 0.37
CA PHE A 54 9.74 -4.44 -0.58
C PHE A 54 9.76 -3.83 -1.98
N LEU A 55 8.68 -3.18 -2.42
CA LEU A 55 8.64 -2.49 -3.71
C LEU A 55 9.57 -1.27 -3.76
N ALA A 56 9.71 -0.53 -2.68
CA ALA A 56 10.65 0.58 -2.61
C ALA A 56 12.10 0.08 -2.63
N LEU A 57 12.38 -1.08 -2.04
CA LEU A 57 13.73 -1.64 -1.95
C LEU A 57 14.14 -2.49 -3.15
N ILE A 58 13.20 -3.11 -3.89
CA ILE A 58 13.52 -4.04 -4.99
C ILE A 58 14.30 -3.37 -6.13
N ILE A 59 14.20 -2.05 -6.28
CA ILE A 59 14.96 -1.31 -7.30
C ILE A 59 16.48 -1.40 -7.08
N PHE A 60 16.95 -1.51 -5.84
CA PHE A 60 18.38 -1.59 -5.54
C PHE A 60 19.05 -2.86 -6.07
N PRO A 61 18.56 -4.09 -5.77
CA PRO A 61 19.15 -5.30 -6.34
C PRO A 61 18.96 -5.37 -7.86
N ILE A 62 17.83 -4.88 -8.41
CA ILE A 62 17.65 -4.82 -9.87
C ILE A 62 18.72 -3.93 -10.51
N PHE A 63 18.97 -2.75 -9.94
CA PHE A 63 20.00 -1.84 -10.43
C PHE A 63 21.41 -2.40 -10.24
N ALA A 64 21.69 -3.08 -9.13
CA ALA A 64 22.97 -3.73 -8.90
C ALA A 64 23.27 -4.84 -9.92
N LEU A 65 22.24 -5.56 -10.38
CA LEU A 65 22.38 -6.62 -11.38
C LEU A 65 22.48 -6.10 -12.82
N LEU A 66 21.73 -5.06 -13.16
CA LEU A 66 21.60 -4.58 -14.54
C LEU A 66 22.48 -3.37 -14.87
N GLY A 67 22.88 -2.59 -13.88
CA GLY A 67 23.67 -1.35 -14.06
C GLY A 67 22.92 -0.20 -14.73
N GLU A 68 21.69 -0.41 -15.22
CA GLU A 68 20.92 0.58 -15.97
C GLU A 68 19.72 1.09 -15.16
N GLN A 69 19.68 2.41 -14.96
CA GLN A 69 18.64 3.06 -14.14
C GLN A 69 17.24 2.96 -14.79
N ALA A 70 17.12 3.24 -16.08
CA ALA A 70 15.84 3.23 -16.79
C ALA A 70 15.21 1.84 -16.74
N THR A 71 15.96 0.78 -17.07
CA THR A 71 15.49 -0.60 -17.00
C THR A 71 15.09 -1.01 -15.58
N SER A 72 15.83 -0.56 -14.56
CA SER A 72 15.47 -0.82 -13.16
C SER A 72 14.13 -0.19 -12.76
N ILE A 73 13.88 1.04 -13.21
CA ILE A 73 12.61 1.75 -12.98
C ILE A 73 11.46 1.02 -13.69
N ARG A 74 11.67 0.59 -14.93
CA ARG A 74 10.66 -0.15 -15.72
C ARG A 74 10.29 -1.47 -15.06
N LEU A 75 11.28 -2.24 -14.61
CA LEU A 75 11.04 -3.51 -13.92
C LEU A 75 10.34 -3.33 -12.58
N THR A 76 10.72 -2.30 -11.82
CA THR A 76 10.04 -1.97 -10.56
C THR A 76 8.59 -1.53 -10.82
N SER A 77 8.37 -0.69 -11.83
CA SER A 77 7.02 -0.28 -12.24
C SER A 77 6.18 -1.46 -12.75
N ALA A 78 6.80 -2.42 -13.45
CA ALA A 78 6.16 -3.64 -13.89
C ALA A 78 5.77 -4.53 -12.70
N ALA A 79 6.62 -4.63 -11.67
CA ALA A 79 6.28 -5.34 -10.44
C ALA A 79 5.08 -4.69 -9.72
N ILE A 80 5.06 -3.36 -9.61
CA ILE A 80 3.93 -2.61 -9.03
C ILE A 80 2.65 -2.83 -9.85
N ALA A 81 2.72 -2.68 -11.17
CA ALA A 81 1.57 -2.89 -12.05
C ALA A 81 1.05 -4.33 -11.95
N GLY A 82 1.94 -5.33 -11.95
CA GLY A 82 1.58 -6.73 -11.80
C GLY A 82 0.86 -7.04 -10.49
N LEU A 83 1.29 -6.42 -9.38
CA LEU A 83 0.59 -6.53 -8.10
C LEU A 83 -0.82 -5.95 -8.16
N TYR A 84 -1.02 -4.76 -8.76
CA TYR A 84 -2.36 -4.20 -8.93
C TYR A 84 -3.24 -5.09 -9.83
N VAL A 85 -2.69 -5.68 -10.89
CA VAL A 85 -3.43 -6.63 -11.73
C VAL A 85 -3.86 -7.85 -10.90
N ILE A 86 -2.98 -8.41 -10.07
CA ILE A 86 -3.33 -9.53 -9.19
C ILE A 86 -4.42 -9.12 -8.19
N GLU A 87 -4.28 -7.96 -7.55
CA GLU A 87 -5.29 -7.41 -6.61
C GLU A 87 -6.66 -7.26 -7.28
N ILE A 88 -6.70 -6.73 -8.51
CA ILE A 88 -7.92 -6.60 -9.31
C ILE A 88 -8.50 -7.97 -9.69
N ILE A 89 -7.69 -8.93 -10.13
CA ILE A 89 -8.16 -10.28 -10.50
C ILE A 89 -8.78 -10.98 -9.27
N LEU A 90 -8.12 -10.88 -8.11
CA LEU A 90 -8.64 -11.46 -6.87
C LEU A 90 -9.95 -10.78 -6.46
N ALA A 91 -10.03 -9.45 -6.52
CA ALA A 91 -11.26 -8.71 -6.24
C ALA A 91 -12.40 -9.10 -7.18
N LEU A 92 -12.12 -9.30 -8.47
CA LEU A 92 -13.09 -9.74 -9.48
C LEU A 92 -13.52 -11.19 -9.27
N ARG A 93 -12.62 -12.07 -8.80
CA ARG A 93 -12.94 -13.47 -8.48
C ARG A 93 -13.84 -13.55 -7.25
N ASP A 94 -13.62 -12.68 -6.27
CA ASP A 94 -14.43 -12.61 -5.04
C ASP A 94 -15.75 -11.84 -5.24
N ARG A 95 -16.01 -11.32 -6.44
CA ARG A 95 -17.22 -10.55 -6.81
C ARG A 95 -18.56 -11.11 -6.29
N PRO A 96 -18.82 -12.44 -6.29
CA PRO A 96 -20.09 -12.97 -5.78
C PRO A 96 -20.37 -12.63 -4.31
N ASN A 97 -19.32 -12.38 -3.51
CA ASN A 97 -19.42 -12.10 -2.09
C ASN A 97 -19.62 -10.60 -1.77
N TRP A 98 -19.70 -9.73 -2.79
CA TRP A 98 -19.76 -8.28 -2.58
C TRP A 98 -21.21 -7.80 -2.44
N PRO A 99 -21.55 -7.07 -1.36
CA PRO A 99 -22.94 -6.70 -1.07
C PRO A 99 -23.54 -5.68 -2.05
N ARG A 100 -22.73 -4.82 -2.71
CA ARG A 100 -23.20 -3.83 -3.71
C ARG A 100 -22.15 -3.57 -4.79
N ARG A 101 -22.59 -3.40 -6.04
CA ARG A 101 -21.73 -3.02 -7.19
C ARG A 101 -20.99 -1.69 -6.99
N ALA A 102 -21.58 -0.73 -6.29
CA ALA A 102 -20.93 0.57 -6.03
C ALA A 102 -19.65 0.43 -5.19
N TRP A 103 -19.61 -0.52 -4.24
CA TRP A 103 -18.41 -0.80 -3.46
C TRP A 103 -17.31 -1.42 -4.32
N MET A 104 -17.70 -2.30 -5.26
CA MET A 104 -16.78 -2.90 -6.23
C MET A 104 -16.13 -1.85 -7.13
N ILE A 105 -16.90 -0.88 -7.64
CA ILE A 105 -16.36 0.21 -8.44
C ILE A 105 -15.45 1.11 -7.60
N GLY A 106 -15.85 1.44 -6.36
CA GLY A 106 -15.06 2.28 -5.47
C GLY A 106 -13.70 1.68 -5.09
N ALA A 107 -13.59 0.35 -5.03
CA ALA A 107 -12.32 -0.35 -4.79
C ALA A 107 -11.48 -0.55 -6.07
N LEU A 108 -12.11 -0.89 -7.19
CA LEU A 108 -11.40 -1.18 -8.44
C LEU A 108 -10.91 0.07 -9.17
N LEU A 109 -11.60 1.20 -9.04
CA LEU A 109 -11.26 2.43 -9.78
C LEU A 109 -9.87 2.98 -9.38
N PRO A 110 -9.53 3.12 -8.08
CA PRO A 110 -8.20 3.55 -7.66
C PRO A 110 -7.12 2.54 -8.09
N ASP A 111 -7.34 1.25 -7.86
CA ASP A 111 -6.38 0.20 -8.20
C ASP A 111 -6.10 0.15 -9.71
N GLY A 112 -7.15 0.28 -10.53
CA GLY A 112 -7.04 0.37 -11.98
C GLY A 112 -6.29 1.63 -12.43
N ALA A 113 -6.56 2.78 -11.82
CA ALA A 113 -5.85 4.02 -12.11
C ALA A 113 -4.35 3.92 -11.75
N PHE A 114 -4.02 3.32 -10.59
CA PHE A 114 -2.65 3.08 -10.18
C PHE A 114 -1.92 2.05 -11.06
N GLY A 115 -2.62 0.99 -11.46
CA GLY A 115 -2.10 0.01 -12.42
C GLY A 115 -1.77 0.67 -13.75
N LEU A 116 -2.70 1.45 -14.31
CA LEU A 116 -2.50 2.18 -15.56
C LEU A 116 -1.36 3.19 -15.47
N PHE A 117 -1.28 3.94 -14.36
CA PHE A 117 -0.20 4.89 -14.11
C PHE A 117 1.18 4.21 -14.13
N ASN A 118 1.29 3.01 -13.54
CA ASN A 118 2.54 2.25 -13.59
C ASN A 118 2.81 1.66 -14.98
N ILE A 119 1.78 1.25 -15.73
CA ILE A 119 1.93 0.82 -17.13
C ILE A 119 2.53 1.94 -17.99
N VAL A 120 2.04 3.17 -17.82
CA VAL A 120 2.62 4.35 -18.48
C VAL A 120 4.09 4.52 -18.09
N ASN A 121 4.43 4.34 -16.81
CA ASN A 121 5.82 4.44 -16.36
C ASN A 121 6.73 3.31 -16.86
N ILE A 122 6.20 2.13 -17.19
CA ILE A 122 6.97 1.07 -17.85
C ILE A 122 7.47 1.54 -19.23
N ALA A 123 6.65 2.29 -19.98
CA ALA A 123 7.07 2.84 -21.27
C ALA A 123 8.10 3.98 -21.08
N LEU A 124 7.82 4.91 -20.16
CA LEU A 124 8.60 6.13 -20.00
C LEU A 124 9.90 5.94 -19.19
N GLY A 125 9.89 5.07 -18.18
CA GLY A 125 11.06 4.81 -17.31
C GLY A 125 11.48 6.00 -16.45
N LEU A 126 10.52 6.83 -16.01
CA LEU A 126 10.81 8.06 -15.26
C LEU A 126 10.87 7.80 -13.75
N THR A 127 11.91 8.28 -13.08
CA THR A 127 12.02 8.12 -11.62
C THR A 127 10.84 8.81 -10.92
N GLY A 128 10.53 10.05 -11.26
CA GLY A 128 9.48 10.81 -10.57
C GLY A 128 8.10 10.15 -10.61
N LEU A 129 7.76 9.42 -11.69
CA LEU A 129 6.52 8.65 -11.74
C LEU A 129 6.56 7.46 -10.79
N LEU A 130 7.69 6.75 -10.69
CA LEU A 130 7.84 5.66 -9.73
C LEU A 130 7.74 6.16 -8.29
N GLU A 131 8.34 7.32 -8.00
CA GLU A 131 8.29 7.96 -6.69
C GLU A 131 6.85 8.30 -6.30
N VAL A 132 6.10 8.92 -7.21
CA VAL A 132 4.68 9.23 -7.02
C VAL A 132 3.87 7.96 -6.82
N ALA A 133 4.12 6.90 -7.59
CA ALA A 133 3.44 5.62 -7.42
C ALA A 133 3.66 5.00 -6.04
N LEU A 134 4.89 5.04 -5.53
CA LEU A 134 5.24 4.54 -4.20
C LEU A 134 4.63 5.39 -3.08
N LEU A 135 4.66 6.72 -3.20
CA LEU A 135 3.98 7.62 -2.26
C LEU A 135 2.49 7.34 -2.19
N LEU A 136 1.82 7.26 -3.33
CA LEU A 136 0.39 7.00 -3.38
C LEU A 136 0.04 5.62 -2.82
N ARG A 137 0.90 4.61 -3.03
CA ARG A 137 0.74 3.30 -2.41
C ARG A 137 0.87 3.37 -0.88
N LEU A 138 1.76 4.21 -0.35
CA LEU A 138 1.93 4.42 1.09
C LEU A 138 0.72 5.13 1.74
N VAL A 139 0.04 5.99 1.00
CA VAL A 139 -1.18 6.67 1.48
C VAL A 139 -2.26 5.67 1.92
N HIS A 140 -2.35 4.51 1.26
CA HIS A 140 -3.38 3.51 1.58
C HIS A 140 -3.25 2.90 3.00
N PRO A 141 -2.11 2.30 3.41
CA PRO A 141 -1.94 1.82 4.78
C PRO A 141 -2.00 2.95 5.82
N VAL A 142 -1.54 4.17 5.49
CA VAL A 142 -1.66 5.33 6.39
C VAL A 142 -3.12 5.68 6.65
N ASN A 143 -3.96 5.72 5.61
CA ASN A 143 -5.39 5.98 5.77
C ASN A 143 -6.09 4.90 6.59
N LEU A 144 -5.75 3.63 6.38
CA LEU A 144 -6.27 2.53 7.20
C LEU A 144 -5.87 2.68 8.67
N PHE A 145 -4.62 3.08 8.92
CA PHE A 145 -4.14 3.34 10.27
C PHE A 145 -4.90 4.51 10.94
N LEU A 146 -5.13 5.62 10.24
CA LEU A 146 -5.94 6.72 10.75
C LEU A 146 -7.39 6.31 11.06
N LEU A 147 -7.99 5.44 10.25
CA LEU A 147 -9.33 4.90 10.51
C LEU A 147 -9.38 3.99 11.74
N VAL A 148 -8.29 3.25 12.02
CA VAL A 148 -8.14 2.49 13.26
C VAL A 148 -7.96 3.44 14.45
N LEU A 149 -7.19 4.52 14.30
CA LEU A 149 -7.06 5.51 15.38
C LEU A 149 -8.39 6.18 15.73
N ARG A 150 -9.18 6.56 14.73
CA ARG A 150 -10.50 7.16 14.94
C ARG A 150 -11.50 6.23 15.63
N SER A 151 -11.37 4.91 15.48
CA SER A 151 -12.28 3.99 16.19
C SER A 151 -12.01 3.92 17.69
N PHE A 152 -10.88 4.47 18.17
CA PHE A 152 -10.60 4.61 19.59
C PHE A 152 -11.09 5.94 20.18
N GLU A 153 -11.55 6.90 19.37
CA GLU A 153 -12.03 8.18 19.88
C GLU A 153 -13.39 7.99 20.58
N PRO A 154 -13.56 8.47 21.83
CA PRO A 154 -14.84 8.37 22.53
C PRO A 154 -15.92 9.17 21.78
N PRO A 155 -17.18 8.69 21.74
CA PRO A 155 -18.26 9.40 21.05
C PRO A 155 -18.45 10.78 21.68
N ILE A 156 -18.36 11.82 20.84
CA ILE A 156 -18.65 13.21 21.23
C ILE A 156 -20.14 13.27 21.58
N ARG A 157 -20.48 13.19 22.87
CA ARG A 157 -21.86 13.44 23.31
C ARG A 157 -22.13 14.94 23.16
N PRO A 158 -23.15 15.35 22.39
CA PRO A 158 -23.60 16.73 22.45
C PRO A 158 -24.11 16.99 23.88
N SER A 159 -23.47 17.95 24.55
CA SER A 159 -23.88 18.50 25.85
C SER A 159 -25.13 19.35 25.73
#